data_AF-A0A7Y6ZQV4-F1
#
_entry.id   AF-A0A7Y6ZQV4-F1
#
_cell.length_a   1.000
_cell.length_b   1.000
_cell.length_c   1.000
_cell.angle_alpha   90.00
_cell.angle_beta   90.00
_cell.angle_gamma   90.00
#
_symmetry.space_group_name_H-M   'P 1'
#
loop_
_entity.id
_entity.type
_entity.pdbx_description
1 polymer ?
#
loop_
_entity_poly.entity_id
_entity_poly.type
_entity_poly.pdbx_seq_one_letter_code
_entity_poly.pdbx_strand_id
1 'polypeptide(L)' 'MLIFGLKTKNTKEIVGQVFRILASLLFTLIWVPTGNTGGSNISPIKPIPIRKEIQKYF' A
#
# COMPACT_ATOMS: atom_id res chain seq x y z
N MET A 1 8.34 -13.79 -1.22
CA MET A 1 7.63 -14.34 -2.40
C MET A 1 8.29 -13.92 -3.71
N LEU A 2 8.35 -12.64 -4.09
CA LEU A 2 8.97 -12.25 -5.38
C LEU A 2 10.45 -12.66 -5.52
N ILE A 3 11.30 -12.35 -4.52
CA ILE A 3 12.71 -12.75 -4.51
C ILE A 3 12.87 -14.28 -4.58
N PHE A 4 11.97 -15.02 -3.91
CA PHE A 4 11.94 -16.48 -3.97
C PHE A 4 11.59 -16.98 -5.36
N GLY A 5 10.52 -16.44 -5.97
CA GLY A 5 10.12 -16.76 -7.35
C GLY A 5 11.22 -16.47 -8.37
N LEU A 6 11.97 -15.39 -8.20
CA LEU A 6 13.15 -15.08 -9.03
C LEU A 6 14.26 -16.13 -8.84
N LYS A 7 14.59 -16.49 -7.60
CA LYS A 7 15.60 -17.51 -7.29
C LYS A 7 15.22 -18.91 -7.80
N THR A 8 13.93 -19.27 -7.74
CA THR A 8 13.43 -20.57 -8.21
C THR A 8 13.01 -20.56 -9.68
N LYS A 9 13.16 -19.43 -10.40
CA LYS A 9 12.68 -19.23 -11.78
C LYS A 9 11.20 -19.58 -11.98
N ASN A 10 10.38 -19.39 -10.94
CA ASN A 10 8.96 -19.68 -11.00
C ASN A 10 8.21 -18.48 -11.62
N THR A 11 7.94 -18.56 -12.92
CA THR A 11 7.29 -17.50 -13.69
C THR A 11 5.87 -17.20 -13.21
N LYS A 12 5.09 -18.20 -12.80
CA LYS A 12 3.74 -18.01 -12.26
C LYS A 12 3.77 -17.15 -11.00
N GLU A 13 4.69 -17.45 -10.08
CA GLU A 13 4.86 -16.69 -8.84
C GLU A 13 5.31 -15.25 -9.11
N ILE A 14 6.26 -15.07 -10.03
CA ILE A 14 6.76 -13.74 -10.41
C ILE A 14 5.64 -12.89 -11.00
N VAL A 15 4.89 -13.41 -11.98
CA VAL A 15 3.80 -12.68 -12.64
C VAL A 15 2.70 -12.32 -11.64
N GLY A 16 2.27 -13.27 -10.80
CA GLY A 16 1.27 -13.03 -9.77
C GLY A 16 1.70 -11.94 -8.79
N GLN A 17 2.97 -11.95 -8.36
CA GLN A 17 3.51 -10.94 -7.47
C GLN A 17 3.63 -9.55 -8.10
N VAL A 18 4.05 -9.47 -9.37
CA VAL A 18 4.11 -8.20 -10.10
C VAL A 18 2.72 -7.61 -10.24
N PHE A 19 1.75 -8.42 -10.68
CA PHE A 19 0.35 -7.99 -10.79
C PHE A 19 -0.20 -7.52 -9.43
N ARG A 20 0.07 -8.26 -8.35
CA ARG A 20 -0.34 -7.88 -7.00
C ARG A 20 0.23 -6.53 -6.58
N ILE A 21 1.53 -6.28 -6.81
CA ILE A 21 2.17 -5.00 -6.46
C ILE A 21 1.52 -3.85 -7.22
N LEU A 22 1.30 -3.99 -8.52
CA LEU A 22 0.65 -2.98 -9.34
C LEU A 22 -0.79 -2.71 -8.88
N ALA A 23 -1.56 -3.77 -8.65
CA ALA A 23 -2.92 -3.64 -8.13
C ALA A 23 -2.93 -2.96 -6.75
N SER A 24 -2.08 -3.38 -5.82
CA SER A 24 -1.98 -2.77 -4.49
C SER A 24 -1.63 -1.29 -4.58
N LEU A 25 -0.71 -0.88 -5.46
CA LEU A 25 -0.36 0.53 -5.65
C LEU A 25 -1.57 1.34 -6.13
N LEU A 26 -2.26 0.87 -7.19
CA LEU A 26 -3.42 1.55 -7.75
C LEU A 26 -4.56 1.67 -6.73
N PHE A 27 -4.90 0.57 -6.07
CA PHE A 27 -6.00 0.53 -5.11
C PHE A 27 -5.69 1.30 -3.82
N THR A 28 -4.41 1.38 -3.40
CA THR A 28 -4.01 2.23 -2.28
C THR A 28 -4.33 3.69 -2.57
N LEU A 29 -4.01 4.18 -3.77
CA LEU A 29 -4.28 5.57 -4.16
C LEU A 29 -5.79 5.92 -4.19
N ILE A 30 -6.65 4.92 -4.36
CA ILE A 30 -8.10 5.10 -4.45
C ILE A 30 -8.78 5.00 -3.07
N TRP A 31 -8.40 4.01 -2.26
CA TRP A 31 -9.11 3.69 -1.02
C TRP A 31 -8.46 4.24 0.26
N VAL A 32 -7.17 4.54 0.25
CA VAL A 32 -6.49 5.01 1.45
C VAL A 32 -6.73 6.50 1.62
N PRO A 33 -7.28 6.95 2.76
CA PRO A 33 -7.56 8.36 2.99
C PRO A 33 -6.26 9.17 3.09
N THR A 34 -6.33 10.42 2.66
CA THR A 34 -5.24 11.39 2.85
C THR A 34 -4.92 11.54 4.33
N GLY A 35 -3.63 11.67 4.65
CA GLY A 35 -3.15 11.72 6.03
C GLY A 35 -2.98 10.35 6.71
N ASN A 36 -3.27 9.23 6.03
CA ASN A 36 -2.82 7.91 6.51
C ASN A 36 -1.28 7.84 6.41
N THR A 37 -0.61 7.78 7.56
CA THR A 37 0.85 7.75 7.67
C THR A 37 1.46 6.37 7.40
N GLY A 38 0.64 5.33 7.29
CA GLY A 38 1.10 3.94 7.28
C GLY A 38 1.68 3.51 8.64
N GLY A 39 2.03 2.23 8.77
CA GLY A 39 2.72 1.69 9.95
C GLY A 39 1.96 1.76 11.28
N SER A 40 0.73 2.28 11.28
CA SER A 40 -0.12 2.42 12.44
C SER A 40 -0.99 1.17 12.59
N ASN A 41 -1.18 0.66 13.81
CA ASN A 41 -2.02 -0.52 14.07
C ASN A 41 -3.52 -0.19 14.06
N ILE A 42 -3.98 0.45 12.99
CA ILE A 42 -5.37 0.83 12.73
C ILE A 42 -5.77 0.39 11.31
N SER A 43 -7.08 0.36 11.04
CA SER A 43 -7.58 0.03 9.71
C SER A 43 -7.02 1.01 8.66
N PRO A 44 -6.50 0.51 7.51
CA PRO A 44 -5.87 1.34 6.48
C PRO A 44 -6.86 2.26 5.74
N ILE A 45 -8.15 1.98 5.80
CA ILE A 45 -9.21 2.81 5.21
C ILE A 45 -9.87 3.75 6.23
N LYS A 46 -9.44 3.72 7.50
CA LYS A 46 -9.96 4.60 8.54
C LYS A 46 -9.33 5.99 8.39
N PRO A 47 -10.11 7.07 8.20
CA PRO A 47 -9.56 8.42 8.20
C PRO A 47 -8.89 8.75 9.54
N ILE A 48 -7.71 9.35 9.48
CA ILE A 48 -7.00 9.86 10.66
C ILE A 48 -7.33 11.35 10.79
N PRO A 49 -7.85 11.81 11.94
CA PRO A 49 -8.14 13.22 12.13
C PRO A 49 -6.83 14.02 12.11
N ILE A 50 -6.76 15.03 11.23
CA ILE A 50 -5.64 15.95 11.14
C ILE A 50 -5.81 17.01 12.24
N ARG A 51 -4.77 17.25 13.05
CA ARG A 51 -4.81 18.30 14.08
C ARG A 51 -4.89 19.67 13.43
N LYS A 52 -5.66 20.59 14.03
CA LYS A 52 -5.87 21.94 13.49
C LYS A 52 -4.57 22.69 13.22
N GLU A 53 -3.55 22.52 14.07
CA GLU A 53 -2.25 23.20 13.92
C GLU A 53 -1.50 22.83 12.62
N ILE A 54 -1.71 21.62 12.10
CA ILE A 54 -0.99 21.07 10.93
C ILE A 54 -1.84 21.02 9.66
N GLN A 55 -3.11 21.41 9.74
CA GLN A 55 -4.06 21.30 8.63
C GLN A 55 -3.63 22.09 7.38
N LYS A 56 -2.82 23.14 7.53
CA LYS A 56 -2.29 23.93 6.41
C LYS A 56 -1.23 23.22 5.54
N TYR A 57 -0.72 22.06 5.98
CA TYR A 57 0.34 21.31 5.30
C TYR A 57 -0.19 20.09 4.51
N PHE A 58 -1.49 19.81 4.58
CA PHE A 58 -2.17 18.69 3.93
C PHE A 58 -3.30 19.22 3.05
#